data_AF-A0A392NPU4-F1
#
_entry.id   AF-A0A392NPU4-F1
#
_cell.length_a   1.000
_cell.length_b   1.000
_cell.length_c   1.000
_cell.angle_alpha   90.00
_cell.angle_beta   90.00
_cell.angle_gamma   90.00
#
_symmetry.space_group_name_H-M   'P 1'
#
loop_
_entity.id
_entity.type
_entity.pdbx_description
1 polymer ?
#
loop_
_entity_poly.entity_id
_entity_poly.type
_entity_poly.pdbx_seq_one_letter_code
_entity_poly.pdbx_strand_id
1 'polypeptide(L)'
;MECIRNTLDRRVQFYEDEIRKLSEQRLMPVWNFCNFFILKESLAFIFEMAHLHEDALREYDELELCYLETVNMTGKQRDFGGADHGDDQAAIINPGNKALTQIVQEDSFREFEFRQYLFSRQSK
;
A
#
# COMPACT_ATOMS: atom_id res chain seq x y z
N MET A 1 -22.84 19.72 5.41
CA MET A 1 -22.07 18.56 5.92
C MET A 1 -22.46 17.24 5.22
N GLU A 2 -23.74 17.01 4.92
CA GLU A 2 -24.18 15.80 4.18
C GLU A 2 -23.52 15.61 2.81
N CYS A 3 -23.30 16.67 2.03
CA CYS A 3 -22.67 16.54 0.71
C CYS A 3 -21.23 16.01 0.78
N ILE A 4 -20.45 16.43 1.79
CA ILE A 4 -19.06 15.98 2.00
C ILE A 4 -19.05 14.50 2.38
N ARG A 5 -19.92 14.11 3.31
CA ARG A 5 -20.11 12.71 3.71
C ARG A 5 -20.53 11.83 2.52
N ASN A 6 -21.52 12.27 1.74
CA ASN A 6 -21.97 11.52 0.56
C ASN A 6 -20.87 11.36 -0.50
N THR A 7 -20.01 12.36 -0.68
CA THR A 7 -18.85 12.25 -1.59
C THR A 7 -17.80 11.28 -1.04
N LEU A 8 -17.56 11.29 0.27
CA LEU A 8 -16.64 10.36 0.94
C LEU A 8 -17.13 8.92 0.81
N ASP A 9 -18.39 8.66 1.15
CA ASP A 9 -19.02 7.34 1.11
C ASP A 9 -18.95 6.74 -0.31
N ARG A 10 -19.17 7.56 -1.35
CA ARG A 10 -19.02 7.13 -2.75
C ARG A 10 -17.58 6.78 -3.12
N ARG A 11 -16.60 7.50 -2.59
CA ARG A 11 -15.18 7.21 -2.85
C ARG A 11 -14.75 5.92 -2.15
N VAL A 12 -15.15 5.75 -0.88
CA VAL A 12 -14.91 4.50 -0.13
C VAL A 12 -15.49 3.32 -0.91
N GLN A 13 -16.76 3.38 -1.29
CA GLN A 13 -17.42 2.31 -2.05
C GLN A 13 -16.69 2.00 -3.36
N PHE A 14 -16.25 3.02 -4.09
CA PHE A 14 -15.49 2.84 -5.32
C PHE A 14 -14.19 2.06 -5.08
N TYR A 15 -13.40 2.45 -4.07
CA TYR A 15 -12.14 1.75 -3.78
C TYR A 15 -12.40 0.32 -3.30
N GLU A 16 -13.38 0.10 -2.42
CA GLU A 16 -13.75 -1.24 -1.96
C GLU A 16 -14.15 -2.16 -3.13
N ASP A 17 -14.93 -1.65 -4.09
CA ASP A 17 -15.35 -2.42 -5.25
C ASP A 17 -14.17 -2.75 -6.18
N GLU A 18 -13.27 -1.81 -6.43
CA GLU A 18 -12.07 -2.05 -7.24
C GLU A 18 -11.09 -3.01 -6.54
N ILE A 19 -10.91 -2.87 -5.23
CA ILE A 19 -10.12 -3.80 -4.39
C ILE A 19 -10.70 -5.21 -4.48
N ARG A 20 -12.02 -5.36 -4.40
CA ARG A 20 -12.69 -6.67 -4.49
C ARG A 20 -12.41 -7.32 -5.85
N LYS A 21 -12.64 -6.60 -6.95
CA LYS A 21 -12.39 -7.11 -8.32
C LYS A 21 -10.93 -7.54 -8.50
N LEU A 22 -10.00 -6.74 -7.98
CA LEU A 22 -8.58 -7.03 -8.12
C LEU A 22 -8.16 -8.19 -7.21
N SER A 23 -8.77 -8.35 -6.03
CA SER A 23 -8.54 -9.49 -5.12
C SER A 23 -8.99 -10.81 -5.74
N GLU A 24 -10.13 -10.82 -6.46
CA GLU A 24 -10.62 -12.01 -7.17
C GLU A 24 -9.65 -12.48 -8.26
N GLN A 25 -8.86 -11.56 -8.82
CA GLN A 25 -7.88 -11.84 -9.84
C GLN A 25 -6.49 -12.20 -9.27
N ARG A 26 -6.31 -12.29 -7.95
CA ARG A 26 -4.99 -12.42 -7.29
C ARG A 26 -4.18 -13.64 -7.73
N LEU A 27 -4.85 -14.71 -8.16
CA LEU A 27 -4.20 -15.93 -8.65
C LEU A 27 -3.91 -15.90 -10.15
N MET A 28 -4.31 -14.83 -10.86
CA MET A 28 -4.13 -14.70 -12.29
C MET A 28 -2.74 -14.13 -12.61
N PRO A 29 -2.06 -14.61 -13.67
CA PRO A 29 -0.73 -14.10 -14.06
C PRO A 29 -0.68 -12.61 -14.41
N VAL A 30 -1.83 -12.02 -14.76
CA VAL A 30 -1.96 -10.58 -15.09
C VAL A 30 -2.03 -9.69 -13.85
N TRP A 31 -2.18 -10.29 -12.67
CA TRP A 31 -2.34 -9.54 -11.43
C TRP A 31 -1.06 -8.84 -11.02
N ASN A 32 -1.19 -7.58 -10.63
CA ASN A 32 -0.09 -6.71 -10.25
C ASN A 32 -0.33 -6.15 -8.86
N PHE A 33 0.59 -6.46 -7.94
CA PHE A 33 0.53 -6.01 -6.55
C PHE A 33 0.59 -4.48 -6.42
N CYS A 34 1.32 -3.76 -7.28
CA CYS A 34 1.39 -2.29 -7.27
C CYS A 34 0.01 -1.65 -7.46
N ASN A 35 -0.81 -2.18 -8.38
CA ASN A 35 -2.17 -1.69 -8.57
C ASN A 35 -3.03 -1.91 -7.32
N PHE A 36 -2.88 -3.09 -6.70
CA PHE A 36 -3.59 -3.42 -5.46
C PHE A 36 -3.17 -2.52 -4.31
N PHE A 37 -1.87 -2.29 -4.15
CA PHE A 37 -1.29 -1.38 -3.18
C PHE A 37 -1.84 0.04 -3.30
N ILE A 38 -1.87 0.61 -4.52
CA ILE A 38 -2.36 1.97 -4.74
C ILE A 38 -3.82 2.12 -4.30
N LEU A 39 -4.67 1.12 -4.59
CA LEU A 39 -6.07 1.14 -4.19
C LEU A 39 -6.23 1.02 -2.66
N LYS A 40 -5.53 0.07 -2.04
CA LYS A 40 -5.51 -0.13 -0.58
C LYS A 40 -5.01 1.10 0.17
N GLU A 41 -3.89 1.68 -0.27
CA GLU A 41 -3.36 2.93 0.29
C GLU A 41 -4.38 4.08 0.17
N SER A 42 -5.01 4.22 -0.99
CA SER A 42 -5.99 5.30 -1.19
C SER A 42 -7.18 5.18 -0.24
N LEU A 43 -7.65 3.95 0.00
CA LEU A 43 -8.71 3.66 0.96
C LEU A 43 -8.26 3.94 2.41
N ALA A 44 -7.09 3.42 2.80
CA ALA A 44 -6.52 3.65 4.13
C ALA A 44 -6.31 5.15 4.40
N PHE A 45 -5.81 5.90 3.42
CA PHE A 45 -5.63 7.34 3.51
C PHE A 45 -6.97 8.08 3.70
N ILE A 46 -8.05 7.62 3.04
CA ILE A 46 -9.39 8.18 3.25
C ILE A 46 -9.85 7.94 4.70
N PHE A 47 -9.62 6.75 5.25
CA PHE A 47 -9.92 6.46 6.65
C PHE A 47 -9.07 7.33 7.62
N GLU A 48 -7.77 7.51 7.35
CA GLU A 48 -6.92 8.42 8.13
C GLU A 48 -7.48 9.85 8.12
N MET A 49 -7.86 10.37 6.95
CA MET A 49 -8.43 11.71 6.79
C MET A 49 -9.80 11.86 7.48
N ALA A 50 -10.52 10.76 7.66
CA ALA A 50 -11.78 10.70 8.41
C ALA A 50 -11.61 10.41 9.91
N HIS A 51 -10.36 10.33 10.40
CA HIS A 51 -10.01 9.94 11.77
C HIS A 51 -10.45 8.52 12.18
N LEU A 52 -10.65 7.65 11.19
CA LEU A 52 -10.95 6.22 11.39
C LEU A 52 -9.65 5.42 11.40
N HIS A 53 -8.83 5.63 12.43
CA HIS A 53 -7.48 5.08 12.51
C HIS A 53 -7.44 3.54 12.57
N GLU A 54 -8.42 2.91 13.23
CA GLU A 54 -8.50 1.44 13.29
C GLU A 54 -8.84 0.83 11.92
N ASP A 55 -9.70 1.48 11.14
CA ASP A 55 -10.04 1.03 9.79
C ASP A 55 -8.84 1.22 8.84
N ALA A 56 -8.14 2.34 8.93
CA ALA A 56 -6.89 2.56 8.18
C ALA A 56 -5.84 1.49 8.53
N LEU A 57 -5.63 1.20 9.82
CA LEU A 57 -4.68 0.19 10.28
C LEU A 57 -5.01 -1.19 9.72
N ARG A 58 -6.31 -1.57 9.72
CA ARG A 58 -6.76 -2.84 9.15
C ARG A 58 -6.41 -2.96 7.66
N GLU A 59 -6.60 -1.90 6.88
CA GLU A 59 -6.23 -1.90 5.46
C GLU A 59 -4.73 -2.11 5.26
N TYR A 60 -3.89 -1.53 6.13
CA TYR A 60 -2.43 -1.71 6.10
C TYR A 60 -2.01 -3.13 6.49
N ASP A 61 -2.60 -3.71 7.53
CA ASP A 61 -2.31 -5.09 7.95
C ASP A 61 -2.70 -6.10 6.85
N GLU A 62 -3.87 -5.92 6.22
CA GLU A 62 -4.28 -6.75 5.09
C GLU A 62 -3.35 -6.60 3.88
N LEU A 63 -2.85 -5.39 3.63
CA LEU A 63 -1.90 -5.12 2.57
C LEU A 63 -0.55 -5.83 2.80
N GLU A 64 -0.08 -5.89 4.04
CA GLU A 64 1.11 -6.65 4.43
C GLU A 64 0.95 -8.15 4.16
N LEU A 65 -0.18 -8.71 4.61
CA LEU A 65 -0.50 -10.11 4.38
C LEU A 65 -0.53 -10.44 2.88
N CYS A 66 -1.22 -9.60 2.09
CA CYS A 66 -1.28 -9.78 0.64
C CYS A 66 0.11 -9.69 -0.02
N TYR A 67 0.99 -8.80 0.46
CA TYR A 67 2.35 -8.71 -0.04
C TYR A 67 3.14 -9.98 0.21
N LEU A 68 3.14 -10.48 1.45
CA LEU A 68 3.86 -11.69 1.85
C LEU A 68 3.38 -12.91 1.05
N GLU A 69 2.08 -13.05 0.86
CA GLU A 69 1.51 -14.12 0.03
C GLU A 69 1.97 -14.02 -1.43
N THR A 70 2.01 -12.81 -1.98
CA THR A 70 2.47 -12.58 -3.37
C THR A 70 3.96 -12.89 -3.55
N VAL A 71 4.80 -12.43 -2.63
CA VAL A 71 6.25 -12.73 -2.63
C VAL A 71 6.46 -14.25 -2.57
N ASN A 72 5.76 -14.94 -1.67
CA ASN A 72 5.88 -16.38 -1.51
C ASN A 72 5.38 -17.17 -2.73
N MET A 73 4.32 -16.72 -3.41
CA MET A 73 3.78 -17.40 -4.60
C MET A 73 4.69 -17.30 -5.82
N THR A 74 5.36 -16.16 -6.01
CA THR A 74 6.13 -15.91 -7.23
C THR A 74 7.47 -16.65 -7.25
N GLY A 75 8.00 -17.07 -6.09
CA GLY A 75 9.29 -17.75 -5.98
C GLY A 75 10.49 -16.95 -6.53
N LYS A 76 10.26 -15.70 -6.94
CA LYS A 76 11.28 -14.79 -7.46
C LYS A 76 11.98 -14.16 -6.28
N GLN A 77 13.30 -14.37 -6.20
CA GLN A 77 14.15 -13.60 -5.31
C GLN A 77 14.08 -12.14 -5.78
N ARG A 78 13.39 -11.29 -5.01
CA ARG A 78 13.34 -9.84 -5.26
C ARG A 78 14.51 -9.17 -4.57
N ASP A 79 14.94 -8.04 -5.11
CA ASP A 79 15.92 -7.20 -4.43
C ASP A 79 15.29 -6.64 -3.15
N PHE A 80 15.94 -6.92 -2.02
CA PHE A 80 15.46 -6.47 -0.72
C PHE A 80 15.50 -4.94 -0.62
N GLY A 81 16.58 -4.31 -1.09
CA GLY A 81 16.77 -2.86 -1.03
C GLY A 81 17.74 -2.41 -2.11
N GLY A 82 17.93 -1.09 -2.23
CA GLY A 82 18.95 -0.55 -3.13
C GLY A 82 20.35 -0.58 -2.49
N ALA A 83 21.37 -0.41 -3.34
CA ALA A 83 22.78 -0.38 -2.93
C ALA A 83 23.38 1.04 -3.01
N ASP A 84 22.55 2.04 -3.32
CA ASP A 84 23.00 3.42 -3.45
C ASP A 84 23.22 4.05 -2.07
N HIS A 85 24.09 5.06 -2.00
CA HIS A 85 24.35 5.79 -0.77
C HIS A 85 23.06 6.40 -0.19
N GLY A 86 22.66 5.96 1.02
CA GLY A 86 21.43 6.40 1.69
C GLY A 86 20.27 5.41 1.60
N ASP A 87 20.38 4.32 0.83
CA ASP A 87 19.39 3.24 0.83
C ASP A 87 19.48 2.33 2.06
N ASP A 88 20.58 2.42 2.81
CA ASP A 88 20.77 1.78 4.13
C ASP A 88 20.13 2.57 5.28
N GLN A 89 19.65 3.79 5.02
CA GLN A 89 19.04 4.65 6.02
C GLN A 89 17.54 4.44 6.11
N ALA A 90 17.02 4.41 7.33
CA ALA A 90 15.59 4.36 7.56
C ALA A 90 14.93 5.69 7.18
N ALA A 91 14.08 5.70 6.15
CA ALA A 91 13.26 6.87 5.80
C ALA A 91 12.21 7.21 6.87
N ILE A 92 12.07 6.38 7.92
CA ILE A 92 11.16 6.52 9.06
C ILE A 92 11.28 7.89 9.73
N ILE A 93 12.50 8.46 9.83
CA ILE A 93 12.75 9.75 10.49
C ILE A 93 12.50 10.94 9.53
N ASN A 94 12.41 10.69 8.22
CA ASN A 94 12.23 11.74 7.23
C ASN A 94 11.10 11.38 6.24
N PRO A 95 9.83 11.61 6.64
CA PRO A 95 8.65 11.27 5.83
C PRO A 95 8.60 11.95 4.44
N GLY A 96 9.43 12.96 4.21
CA GLY A 96 9.56 13.66 2.92
C GLY A 96 10.63 13.09 1.97
N ASN A 97 11.40 12.06 2.38
CA ASN A 97 12.57 11.64 1.59
C ASN A 97 12.22 10.78 0.36
N LYS A 98 11.09 10.05 0.35
CA LYS A 98 10.68 9.30 -0.84
C LYS A 98 9.16 9.37 -1.05
N ALA A 99 8.74 9.92 -2.19
CA ALA A 99 7.33 9.97 -2.55
C ALA A 99 6.79 8.56 -2.84
N LEU A 100 5.50 8.31 -2.62
CA LEU A 100 4.85 7.02 -2.94
C LEU A 100 5.10 6.59 -4.41
N THR A 101 5.25 7.56 -5.30
CA THR A 101 5.62 7.38 -6.71
C THR A 101 7.05 6.87 -6.93
N GLN A 102 7.95 7.07 -5.99
CA GLN A 102 9.32 6.54 -6.01
C GLN A 102 9.39 5.13 -5.42
N ILE A 103 8.46 4.78 -4.53
CA ILE A 103 8.32 3.43 -3.95
C ILE A 103 7.75 2.46 -5.00
N VAL A 104 6.89 2.96 -5.90
CA VAL A 104 6.30 2.20 -7.01
C VAL A 104 7.07 2.52 -8.30
N GLN A 105 8.28 1.98 -8.47
CA GLN A 105 9.00 2.04 -9.75
C GLN A 105 8.86 0.70 -10.48
N GLU A 106 8.53 0.75 -11.78
CA GLU A 106 8.60 -0.40 -12.70
C GLU A 106 7.94 -1.70 -12.21
N ASP A 107 6.68 -1.64 -11.76
CA ASP A 107 5.90 -2.80 -11.33
C ASP A 107 6.50 -3.63 -10.17
N SER A 108 7.53 -3.13 -9.51
CA SER A 108 8.20 -3.82 -8.40
C SER A 108 8.49 -2.89 -7.24
N PHE A 109 8.20 -3.36 -6.03
CA PHE A 109 8.65 -2.72 -4.80
C PHE A 109 10.03 -3.24 -4.43
N ARG A 110 10.92 -2.34 -4.02
CA ARG A 110 12.03 -2.73 -3.15
C ARG A 110 11.45 -3.05 -1.77
N GLU A 111 11.62 -4.28 -1.33
CA GLU A 111 10.95 -4.81 -0.13
C GLU A 111 11.20 -3.96 1.12
N PHE A 112 12.42 -3.47 1.29
CA PHE A 112 12.84 -2.62 2.39
C PHE A 112 12.08 -1.30 2.41
N GLU A 113 11.92 -0.64 1.26
CA GLU A 113 11.18 0.62 1.16
C GLU A 113 9.70 0.42 1.45
N PHE A 114 9.11 -0.68 0.93
CA PHE A 114 7.73 -1.04 1.22
C PHE A 114 7.52 -1.31 2.71
N ARG A 115 8.40 -2.07 3.37
CA ARG A 115 8.30 -2.36 4.82
C ARG A 115 8.47 -1.11 5.66
N GLN A 116 9.42 -0.22 5.32
CA GLN A 116 9.57 1.07 6.00
C GLN A 116 8.31 1.93 5.87
N TYR A 117 7.75 1.99 4.66
CA TYR A 117 6.52 2.70 4.38
C TYR A 117 5.38 2.18 5.23
N LEU A 118 5.14 0.86 5.20
CA LEU A 118 4.07 0.22 5.95
C LEU A 118 4.21 0.46 7.46
N PHE A 119 5.42 0.28 7.99
CA PHE A 119 5.72 0.56 9.40
C PHE A 119 5.38 2.01 9.76
N SER A 120 5.77 2.98 8.92
CA SER A 120 5.47 4.40 9.16
C SER A 120 3.97 4.72 9.18
N ARG A 121 3.14 3.88 8.56
CA ARG A 121 1.67 4.01 8.58
C ARG A 121 1.05 3.33 9.80
N GLN A 122 1.55 2.14 10.16
CA GLN A 122 1.06 1.39 11.32
C GLN A 122 1.47 2.03 12.66
N SER A 123 2.55 2.82 12.71
CA SER A 123 3.10 3.40 13.94
C SER A 123 2.65 4.85 14.24
N LYS A 124 1.59 5.34 13.59
CA LYS A 124 1.11 6.72 13.76
C LYS A 124 0.31 6.95 15.03
#